data_AF-A0A2S4HKJ8-F1
#
_entry.id   AF-A0A2S4HKJ8-F1
#
_cell.length_a   1.000
_cell.length_b   1.000
_cell.length_c   1.000
_cell.angle_alpha   90.00
_cell.angle_beta   90.00
_cell.angle_gamma   90.00
#
_symmetry.space_group_name_H-M   'P 1'
#
loop_
_entity.id
_entity.type
_entity.pdbx_description
1 polymer ?
#
loop_
_entity_poly.entity_id
_entity_poly.type
_entity_poly.pdbx_seq_one_letter_code
_entity_poly.pdbx_strand_id
1 'polypeptide(L)'
;MDHVLCDYEEAWTRQKNLFPDLEFPQSQPGMYIGMNPLPGAIEAYRWLDDHPKTDVYILTAPSVHNSHCYSEKRDWVEKHLGLSVVENLIITPHKNLNKGDYLIDDMASGKGQDRFEGMLILFGSDQFSDWASVRTFFEETLNLGGSPPKAGPWDAFFNSEAGVTDDFGLDQDDRDWLDMKPVGNEKLD
;
A
#
# COMPACT_ATOMS: atom_id res chain seq x y z
N MET A 1 3.28 -2.99 -1.01
CA MET A 1 2.60 -2.36 0.15
C MET A 1 3.15 -2.99 1.42
N ASP A 2 2.89 -4.28 1.65
CA ASP A 2 3.61 -5.07 2.66
C ASP A 2 5.13 -4.96 2.43
N HIS A 3 5.91 -4.80 3.50
CA HIS A 3 7.36 -4.59 3.51
C HIS A 3 7.91 -3.41 2.69
N VAL A 4 7.04 -2.56 2.14
CA VAL A 4 7.41 -1.36 1.37
C VAL A 4 6.82 -0.11 2.01
N LEU A 5 5.49 -0.02 2.08
CA LEU A 5 4.80 1.05 2.80
C LEU A 5 4.50 0.68 4.25
N CYS A 6 4.30 -0.61 4.52
CA CYS A 6 3.82 -1.13 5.80
C CYS A 6 4.82 -2.10 6.43
N ASP A 7 4.94 -2.06 7.74
CA ASP A 7 5.73 -3.00 8.54
C ASP A 7 4.92 -4.29 8.76
N TYR A 8 5.02 -5.18 7.76
CA TYR A 8 4.34 -6.48 7.80
C TYR A 8 4.96 -7.42 8.83
N GLU A 9 6.29 -7.37 9.05
CA GLU A 9 6.98 -8.24 10.02
C GLU A 9 6.51 -7.95 11.45
N GLU A 10 6.39 -6.67 11.82
CA GLU A 10 5.87 -6.28 13.14
C GLU A 10 4.44 -6.76 13.32
N ALA A 11 3.56 -6.49 12.35
CA ALA A 11 2.15 -6.89 12.44
C ALA A 11 1.97 -8.41 12.48
N TRP A 12 2.75 -9.15 11.68
CA TRP A 12 2.72 -10.61 11.65
C TRP A 12 3.19 -11.17 12.99
N THR A 13 4.30 -10.66 13.53
CA THR A 13 4.84 -11.06 14.84
C THR A 13 3.86 -10.77 15.96
N ARG A 14 3.24 -9.58 15.95
CA ARG A 14 2.20 -9.20 16.91
C ARG A 14 1.02 -10.18 16.87
N GLN A 15 0.53 -10.53 15.68
CA GLN A 15 -0.56 -11.50 15.54
C GLN A 15 -0.16 -12.92 15.95
N LYS A 16 1.05 -13.36 15.61
CA LYS A 16 1.57 -14.67 16.02
C LYS A 16 1.69 -14.78 17.55
N ASN A 17 2.05 -13.68 18.23
CA ASN A 17 2.11 -13.65 19.70
C ASN A 17 0.71 -13.70 20.34
N LEU A 18 -0.29 -13.07 19.72
CA LEU A 18 -1.68 -13.12 20.18
C LEU A 18 -2.32 -14.50 19.94
N PHE A 19 -1.96 -15.15 18.82
CA PHE A 19 -2.50 -16.44 18.41
C PHE A 19 -1.39 -17.44 18.05
N PRO A 20 -0.66 -17.99 19.05
CA PRO A 20 0.51 -18.84 18.81
C PRO A 20 0.20 -20.11 18.01
N ASP A 21 -1.00 -20.65 18.15
CA ASP A 21 -1.42 -21.90 17.51
C ASP A 21 -1.96 -21.72 16.08
N LEU A 22 -2.17 -20.48 15.62
CA LEU A 22 -2.58 -20.23 14.24
C LEU A 22 -1.41 -20.41 13.28
N GLU A 23 -1.60 -21.25 12.27
CA GLU A 23 -0.64 -21.47 11.18
C GLU A 23 -0.49 -20.24 10.30
N PHE A 24 -1.60 -19.53 10.03
CA PHE A 24 -1.65 -18.32 9.21
C PHE A 24 -2.16 -17.12 10.02
N PRO A 25 -1.33 -16.48 10.87
CA PRO A 25 -1.73 -15.31 11.65
C PRO A 25 -2.30 -14.18 10.80
N GLN A 26 -1.79 -14.03 9.56
CA GLN A 26 -2.26 -13.06 8.58
C GLN A 26 -3.65 -13.30 8.00
N SER A 27 -4.28 -14.43 8.33
CA SER A 27 -5.69 -14.67 8.00
C SER A 27 -6.63 -13.94 8.95
N GLN A 28 -6.15 -13.48 10.11
CA GLN A 28 -6.99 -12.84 11.11
C GLN A 28 -7.40 -11.44 10.68
N PRO A 29 -8.69 -11.09 10.81
CA PRO A 29 -9.14 -9.72 10.68
C PRO A 29 -8.35 -8.77 11.58
N GLY A 30 -8.14 -7.55 11.11
CA GLY A 30 -7.44 -6.47 11.81
C GLY A 30 -5.92 -6.46 11.60
N MET A 31 -5.31 -7.51 11.02
CA MET A 31 -3.86 -7.50 10.80
C MET A 31 -3.44 -6.40 9.81
N TYR A 32 -4.07 -6.32 8.64
CA TYR A 32 -3.58 -5.46 7.56
C TYR A 32 -3.89 -3.98 7.84
N ILE A 33 -5.09 -3.66 8.33
CA ILE A 33 -5.45 -2.29 8.72
C ILE A 33 -4.66 -1.80 9.94
N GLY A 34 -4.20 -2.73 10.79
CA GLY A 34 -3.40 -2.45 11.97
C GLY A 34 -1.89 -2.33 11.71
N MET A 35 -1.41 -2.50 10.47
CA MET A 35 0.03 -2.41 10.19
C MET A 35 0.54 -0.99 10.41
N ASN A 36 1.72 -0.85 11.02
CA ASN A 36 2.38 0.44 11.11
C ASN A 36 3.02 0.80 9.76
N PRO A 37 3.10 2.08 9.36
CA PRO A 37 3.93 2.48 8.23
C PRO A 37 5.41 2.22 8.50
N LEU A 38 6.18 1.87 7.46
CA LEU A 38 7.64 1.81 7.57
C LEU A 38 8.25 3.22 7.75
N PRO A 39 9.41 3.34 8.41
CA PRO A 39 10.10 4.62 8.55
C PRO A 39 10.32 5.33 7.21
N GLY A 40 9.91 6.59 7.11
CA GLY A 40 10.01 7.41 5.90
C GLY A 40 9.00 7.08 4.79
N ALA A 41 8.19 6.03 4.91
CA ALA A 41 7.30 5.57 3.86
C ALA A 41 6.23 6.60 3.48
N ILE A 42 5.53 7.15 4.48
CA ILE A 42 4.46 8.12 4.25
C ILE A 42 5.02 9.43 3.70
N GLU A 43 6.16 9.89 4.22
CA GLU A 43 6.83 11.10 3.74
C GLU A 43 7.28 10.96 2.29
N ALA A 44 7.96 9.86 1.96
CA ALA A 44 8.45 9.62 0.60
C ALA A 44 7.31 9.41 -0.40
N TYR A 45 6.23 8.72 0.02
CA TYR A 45 5.03 8.58 -0.80
C TYR A 45 4.44 9.96 -1.14
N ARG A 46 4.20 10.80 -0.11
CA ARG A 46 3.65 12.15 -0.32
C ARG A 46 4.53 13.02 -1.18
N TRP A 47 5.84 12.96 -0.95
CA TRP A 47 6.79 13.71 -1.77
C TRP A 47 6.73 13.30 -3.26
N LEU A 48 6.57 12.02 -3.57
CA LEU A 48 6.35 11.55 -4.95
C LEU A 48 4.97 11.96 -5.48
N ASP A 49 3.93 11.83 -4.66
CA ASP A 49 2.52 12.10 -5.03
C ASP A 49 2.28 13.59 -5.33
N ASP A 50 2.92 14.47 -4.55
CA ASP A 50 2.83 15.92 -4.70
C ASP A 50 3.74 16.46 -5.83
N HIS A 51 4.64 15.63 -6.37
CA HIS A 51 5.61 16.10 -7.35
C HIS A 51 4.99 16.18 -8.77
N PRO A 52 5.13 17.30 -9.51
CA PRO A 52 4.36 17.56 -10.73
C PRO A 52 4.77 16.73 -11.97
N LYS A 53 5.73 15.82 -11.83
CA LYS A 53 6.24 14.95 -12.91
C LYS A 53 5.99 13.47 -12.66
N THR A 54 5.21 13.15 -11.62
CA THR A 54 4.99 11.79 -11.16
C THR A 54 3.49 11.57 -11.03
N ASP A 55 3.05 10.40 -11.46
CA ASP A 55 1.72 9.88 -11.17
C ASP A 55 1.92 8.65 -10.29
N VAL A 56 1.45 8.70 -9.04
CA VAL A 56 1.74 7.67 -8.03
C VAL A 56 0.53 6.78 -7.79
N TYR A 57 0.74 5.47 -7.91
CA TYR A 57 -0.27 4.44 -7.67
C TYR A 57 0.24 3.45 -6.63
N ILE A 58 -0.67 2.91 -5.81
CA ILE A 58 -0.35 1.80 -4.92
C ILE A 58 -0.73 0.51 -5.64
N LEU A 59 0.27 -0.30 -6.00
CA LEU A 59 0.07 -1.61 -6.58
C LEU A 59 0.39 -2.70 -5.55
N THR A 60 -0.59 -3.47 -5.12
CA THR A 60 -0.42 -4.52 -4.10
C THR A 60 -1.03 -5.85 -4.52
N ALA A 61 -0.36 -6.94 -4.16
CA ALA A 61 -0.94 -8.28 -4.26
C ALA A 61 -1.73 -8.60 -2.98
N PRO A 62 -2.94 -9.18 -3.09
CA PRO A 62 -3.70 -9.66 -1.94
C PRO A 62 -3.25 -11.08 -1.55
N SER A 63 -3.49 -11.44 -0.29
CA SER A 63 -3.59 -12.85 0.10
C SER A 63 -4.93 -13.39 -0.39
N VAL A 64 -4.94 -14.11 -1.52
CA VAL A 64 -6.18 -14.43 -2.26
C VAL A 64 -7.18 -15.30 -1.46
N HIS A 65 -6.71 -16.07 -0.49
CA HIS A 65 -7.55 -16.87 0.40
C HIS A 65 -8.10 -16.08 1.61
N ASN A 66 -7.61 -14.86 1.84
CA ASN A 66 -8.10 -13.98 2.88
C ASN A 66 -8.86 -12.80 2.26
N SER A 67 -10.19 -12.86 2.27
CA SER A 67 -11.02 -11.77 1.74
C SER A 67 -10.82 -10.45 2.49
N HIS A 68 -10.56 -10.49 3.81
CA HIS A 68 -10.29 -9.30 4.61
C HIS A 68 -9.03 -8.56 4.15
N CYS A 69 -8.06 -9.28 3.57
CA CYS A 69 -6.86 -8.68 3.01
C CYS A 69 -7.18 -7.60 1.96
N TYR A 70 -8.26 -7.74 1.19
CA TYR A 70 -8.64 -6.76 0.18
C TYR A 70 -9.17 -5.48 0.81
N SER A 71 -10.17 -5.59 1.68
CA SER A 71 -10.81 -4.44 2.33
C SER A 71 -9.83 -3.73 3.26
N GLU A 72 -9.11 -4.47 4.10
CA GLU A 72 -8.22 -3.87 5.09
C GLU A 72 -7.02 -3.16 4.46
N LYS A 73 -6.52 -3.63 3.31
CA LYS A 73 -5.48 -2.90 2.58
C LYS A 73 -6.02 -1.57 2.04
N ARG A 74 -7.25 -1.54 1.55
CA ARG A 74 -7.91 -0.30 1.13
C ARG A 74 -8.13 0.64 2.30
N ASP A 75 -8.58 0.13 3.44
CA ASP A 75 -8.81 0.94 4.64
C ASP A 75 -7.50 1.45 5.25
N TRP A 76 -6.43 0.65 5.19
CA TRP A 76 -5.09 1.11 5.58
C TRP A 76 -4.64 2.30 4.73
N VAL A 77 -4.85 2.24 3.42
CA VAL A 77 -4.52 3.34 2.50
C VAL A 77 -5.31 4.60 2.85
N GLU A 78 -6.63 4.50 3.08
CA GLU A 78 -7.42 5.65 3.51
C GLU A 78 -6.90 6.23 4.83
N LYS A 79 -6.67 5.37 5.82
CA LYS A 79 -6.22 5.78 7.16
C LYS A 79 -4.90 6.57 7.13
N HIS A 80 -3.94 6.16 6.30
CA HIS A 80 -2.59 6.74 6.32
C HIS A 80 -2.35 7.75 5.19
N LEU A 81 -3.06 7.63 4.07
CA LEU A 81 -2.84 8.39 2.84
C LEU A 81 -4.10 9.09 2.32
N GLY A 82 -5.25 8.91 2.96
CA GLY A 82 -6.50 9.61 2.62
C GLY A 82 -7.23 9.00 1.44
N LEU A 83 -8.49 9.38 1.29
CA LEU A 83 -9.41 8.82 0.31
C LEU A 83 -8.98 9.08 -1.15
N SER A 84 -8.34 10.22 -1.44
CA SER A 84 -7.83 10.52 -2.79
C SER A 84 -6.83 9.48 -3.29
N VAL A 85 -6.00 8.93 -2.39
CA VAL A 85 -5.01 7.90 -2.74
C VAL A 85 -5.67 6.53 -2.94
N VAL A 86 -6.82 6.29 -2.31
CA VAL A 86 -7.61 5.06 -2.55
C VAL A 86 -8.07 4.97 -4.00
N GLU A 87 -8.34 6.09 -4.67
CA GLU A 87 -8.70 6.11 -6.09
C GLU A 87 -7.56 5.60 -6.98
N ASN A 88 -6.31 5.70 -6.51
CA ASN A 88 -5.10 5.22 -7.17
C ASN A 88 -4.62 3.85 -6.64
N LEU A 89 -5.42 3.16 -5.82
CA LEU A 89 -5.10 1.83 -5.30
C LEU A 89 -5.50 0.73 -6.29
N ILE A 90 -4.55 -0.12 -6.62
CA ILE A 90 -4.72 -1.31 -7.47
C ILE A 90 -4.36 -2.55 -6.67
N ILE A 91 -5.35 -3.41 -6.43
CA ILE A 91 -5.17 -4.71 -5.78
C ILE A 91 -5.26 -5.82 -6.83
N THR A 92 -4.15 -6.56 -7.04
CA THR A 92 -4.09 -7.59 -8.07
C THR A 92 -3.03 -8.66 -7.77
N PRO A 93 -3.31 -9.96 -8.02
CA PRO A 93 -2.30 -11.01 -7.94
C PRO A 93 -1.29 -10.99 -9.11
N HIS A 94 -1.51 -10.17 -10.13
CA HIS A 94 -0.72 -10.11 -11.37
C HIS A 94 -0.22 -8.70 -11.67
N LYS A 95 0.89 -8.31 -11.02
CA LYS A 95 1.48 -6.96 -11.15
C LYS A 95 1.91 -6.66 -12.58
N ASN A 96 2.34 -7.67 -13.35
CA ASN A 96 2.77 -7.54 -14.76
C ASN A 96 1.69 -7.07 -15.74
N LEU A 97 0.42 -7.02 -15.34
CA LEU A 97 -0.66 -6.53 -16.21
C LEU A 97 -0.85 -5.01 -16.10
N ASN A 98 -0.14 -4.36 -15.19
CA ASN A 98 -0.16 -2.91 -15.00
C ASN A 98 1.03 -2.27 -15.71
N LYS A 99 0.88 -0.99 -16.04
CA LYS A 99 1.88 -0.20 -16.75
C LYS A 99 2.40 0.93 -15.88
N GLY A 100 3.68 1.23 -16.02
CA GLY A 100 4.35 2.34 -15.36
C GLY A 100 5.85 2.29 -15.62
N ASP A 101 6.54 3.39 -15.37
CA ASP A 101 7.99 3.48 -15.59
C ASP A 101 8.78 2.78 -14.49
N TYR A 102 8.26 2.77 -13.27
CA TYR A 102 8.90 2.18 -12.08
C TYR A 102 7.91 1.39 -11.24
N LEU A 103 8.40 0.33 -10.59
CA LEU A 103 7.69 -0.42 -9.55
C LEU A 103 8.60 -0.60 -8.35
N ILE A 104 8.20 -0.10 -7.19
CA ILE A 104 8.93 -0.28 -5.92
C ILE A 104 8.33 -1.49 -5.20
N ASP A 105 9.10 -2.57 -5.09
CA ASP A 105 8.65 -3.86 -4.55
C ASP A 105 9.75 -4.48 -3.69
N ASP A 106 9.38 -5.12 -2.59
CA ASP A 106 10.30 -5.87 -1.73
C ASP A 106 10.69 -7.23 -2.33
N MET A 107 9.88 -7.76 -3.25
CA MET A 107 10.06 -9.09 -3.82
C MET A 107 10.61 -9.01 -5.25
N ALA A 108 11.68 -9.75 -5.55
CA ALA A 108 12.24 -9.78 -6.90
C ALA A 108 11.38 -10.56 -7.93
N SER A 109 10.52 -11.48 -7.49
CA SER A 109 9.67 -12.28 -8.39
C SER A 109 8.44 -12.91 -7.70
N GLY A 110 7.51 -13.45 -8.50
CA GLY A 110 6.47 -14.37 -8.03
C GLY A 110 5.04 -13.84 -8.05
N LYS A 111 4.85 -12.51 -8.09
CA LYS A 111 3.53 -11.85 -8.27
C LYS A 111 3.47 -11.01 -9.55
N GLY A 112 4.39 -11.26 -10.48
CA GLY A 112 4.46 -10.61 -11.78
C GLY A 112 5.36 -9.37 -11.82
N GLN A 113 5.91 -8.91 -10.70
CA GLN A 113 6.84 -7.78 -10.69
C GLN A 113 8.14 -8.08 -11.46
N ASP A 114 8.54 -9.35 -11.57
CA ASP A 114 9.65 -9.83 -12.41
C ASP A 114 9.40 -9.67 -13.92
N ARG A 115 8.14 -9.44 -14.31
CA ARG A 115 7.71 -9.21 -15.71
C ARG A 115 7.03 -7.86 -15.87
N PHE A 116 7.21 -6.94 -14.93
CA PHE A 116 6.75 -5.58 -15.07
C PHE A 116 7.52 -4.91 -16.21
N GLU A 117 6.83 -4.17 -17.09
CA GLU A 117 7.45 -3.59 -18.29
C GLU A 117 8.45 -2.47 -17.95
N GLY A 118 8.20 -1.74 -16.86
CA GLY A 118 9.09 -0.71 -16.33
C GLY A 118 10.23 -1.27 -15.47
N MET A 119 10.95 -0.38 -14.81
CA MET A 119 12.06 -0.73 -13.92
C MET A 119 11.55 -1.18 -12.55
N LEU A 120 11.93 -2.39 -12.14
CA LEU A 120 11.75 -2.84 -10.76
C LEU A 120 12.82 -2.25 -9.85
N ILE A 121 12.40 -1.47 -8.85
CA ILE A 121 13.20 -1.01 -7.72
C ILE A 121 12.99 -2.02 -6.58
N LEU A 122 14.01 -2.85 -6.33
CA LEU A 122 13.95 -3.87 -5.29
C LEU A 122 14.20 -3.23 -3.91
N PHE A 123 13.13 -2.92 -3.19
CA PHE A 123 13.16 -2.33 -1.86
C PHE A 123 13.76 -3.30 -0.84
N GLY A 124 14.60 -2.80 0.08
CA GLY A 124 15.36 -3.62 1.02
C GLY A 124 16.63 -4.25 0.44
N SER A 125 16.99 -3.95 -0.82
CA SER A 125 18.26 -4.38 -1.42
C SER A 125 19.44 -3.49 -1.02
N ASP A 126 20.67 -3.89 -1.35
CA ASP A 126 21.88 -3.07 -1.10
C ASP A 126 21.81 -1.67 -1.73
N GLN A 127 21.13 -1.53 -2.88
CA GLN A 127 20.99 -0.25 -3.57
C GLN A 127 19.81 0.58 -3.05
N PHE A 128 18.74 -0.08 -2.60
CA PHE A 128 17.50 0.55 -2.18
C PHE A 128 17.07 0.03 -0.80
N SER A 129 17.94 0.20 0.20
CA SER A 129 17.77 -0.40 1.53
C SER A 129 16.57 0.14 2.30
N ASP A 130 16.13 1.36 1.97
CA ASP A 130 15.09 2.10 2.68
C ASP A 130 14.49 3.21 1.80
N TRP A 131 13.53 3.95 2.35
CA TRP A 131 12.91 5.08 1.63
C TRP A 131 13.83 6.26 1.38
N ALA A 132 14.91 6.43 2.15
CA ALA A 132 15.87 7.52 1.90
C ALA A 132 16.68 7.28 0.63
N SER A 133 17.13 6.04 0.42
CA SER A 133 17.81 5.62 -0.82
C SER A 133 16.89 5.70 -2.05
N VAL A 134 15.63 5.26 -1.93
CA VAL A 134 14.63 5.39 -3.00
C VAL A 134 14.35 6.86 -3.33
N ARG A 135 14.17 7.72 -2.33
CA ARG A 135 13.94 9.15 -2.53
C ARG A 135 15.13 9.81 -3.24
N THR A 136 16.35 9.52 -2.80
CA THR A 136 17.57 10.06 -3.44
C THR A 136 17.62 9.70 -4.93
N PHE A 137 17.29 8.46 -5.29
CA PHE A 137 17.22 8.02 -6.68
C PHE A 137 16.20 8.82 -7.50
N PHE A 138 14.99 9.06 -6.96
CA PHE A 138 13.98 9.84 -7.66
C PHE A 138 14.31 11.33 -7.71
N GLU A 139 14.94 11.90 -6.69
CA GLU A 139 15.43 13.29 -6.73
C GLU A 139 16.41 13.48 -7.89
N GLU A 140 17.38 12.58 -8.07
CA GLU A 140 18.31 12.63 -9.20
C GLU A 140 17.59 12.45 -10.54
N THR A 141 16.72 11.45 -10.63
CA THR A 141 15.96 11.12 -11.86
C THR A 141 15.07 12.29 -12.30
N LEU A 142 14.38 12.93 -11.36
CA LEU A 142 13.43 14.01 -11.64
C LEU A 142 14.10 15.36 -11.90
N ASN A 143 15.32 15.57 -11.35
CA ASN A 143 16.14 16.75 -11.62
C ASN A 143 16.79 16.73 -13.01
N LEU A 144 17.12 15.56 -13.54
CA LEU A 144 17.71 15.42 -14.89
C LEU A 144 16.71 15.69 -16.02
N GLY A 145 15.40 15.54 -15.77
CA GLY A 145 14.33 15.80 -16.75
C GLY A 145 13.84 17.25 -16.75
N GLY A 146 14.61 18.22 -17.23
CA GLY A 146 14.17 19.62 -17.31
C GLY A 146 12.95 19.84 -18.23
N SER A 147 11.81 20.28 -17.67
CA SER A 147 10.65 20.89 -18.37
C SER A 147 9.61 21.42 -17.34
N PRO A 148 8.79 22.44 -17.70
CA PRO A 148 8.02 23.25 -16.76
C PRO A 148 6.80 22.49 -16.19
N PRO A 149 6.20 22.98 -15.08
CA PRO A 149 5.07 22.32 -14.43
C PRO A 149 3.85 22.33 -15.36
N LYS A 150 3.16 21.18 -15.45
CA LYS A 150 1.82 21.12 -16.02
C LYS A 150 0.83 21.64 -14.97
N ALA A 151 0.04 22.65 -15.33
CA ALA A 151 -1.25 22.87 -14.68
C ALA A 151 -2.20 21.78 -15.18
N GLY A 152 -2.68 20.92 -14.28
CA GLY A 152 -3.59 19.83 -14.60
C GLY A 152 -5.03 20.35 -14.81
N PRO A 153 -5.89 19.64 -15.57
CA PRO A 153 -7.29 20.03 -15.78
C PRO A 153 -8.18 19.90 -14.54
N TRP A 154 -7.64 19.43 -13.41
CA TRP A 154 -8.39 18.96 -12.24
C TRP A 154 -8.41 19.96 -11.06
N ASP A 155 -7.62 21.04 -11.12
CA ASP A 155 -7.59 22.07 -10.06
C ASP A 155 -8.92 22.81 -9.89
N ALA A 156 -9.82 22.74 -10.89
CA ALA A 156 -11.12 23.39 -10.86
C ALA A 156 -12.24 22.52 -10.25
N PHE A 157 -12.01 21.22 -9.99
CA PHE A 157 -13.08 20.29 -9.57
C PHE A 157 -13.09 19.99 -8.05
N PHE A 158 -11.96 20.12 -7.35
CA PHE A 158 -11.85 19.77 -5.93
C PHE A 158 -12.20 20.90 -4.93
N ASN A 159 -12.56 22.10 -5.40
CA ASN A 159 -12.99 23.20 -4.52
C ASN A 159 -14.47 23.13 -4.09
N SER A 160 -15.17 22.02 -4.31
CA SER A 160 -16.44 21.79 -3.63
C SER A 160 -16.18 21.01 -2.35
N GLU A 161 -16.29 21.69 -1.20
CA GLU A 161 -16.33 21.08 0.12
C GLU A 161 -17.38 19.95 0.14
N ALA A 162 -16.93 18.70 0.10
CA ALA A 162 -17.71 17.56 0.53
C ALA A 162 -17.26 17.24 1.95
N GLY A 163 -18.16 17.48 2.91
CA GLY A 163 -17.90 17.37 4.33
C GLY A 163 -17.24 16.05 4.71
N VAL A 164 -16.23 16.17 5.56
CA VAL A 164 -15.61 15.07 6.31
C VAL A 164 -16.72 14.20 6.89
N THR A 165 -16.78 12.93 6.50
CA THR A 165 -17.53 11.94 7.27
C THR A 165 -16.71 11.60 8.50
N ASP A 166 -16.95 12.34 9.58
CA ASP A 166 -16.50 12.00 10.93
C ASP A 166 -17.19 10.71 11.38
N ASP A 167 -16.70 9.53 10.99
CA ASP A 167 -16.95 8.31 11.78
C ASP A 167 -16.10 7.08 11.44
N PHE A 168 -15.49 6.98 10.26
CA PHE A 168 -14.79 5.73 9.91
C PHE A 168 -13.34 5.71 10.44
N GLY A 169 -13.16 5.14 11.63
CA GLY A 169 -11.87 4.57 12.04
C GLY A 169 -10.97 5.39 12.96
N LEU A 170 -11.48 6.46 13.59
CA LEU A 170 -10.72 7.22 14.60
C LEU A 170 -10.88 6.67 16.03
N ASP A 171 -11.97 5.96 16.33
CA ASP A 171 -12.18 5.27 17.60
C ASP A 171 -12.15 3.75 17.39
N GLN A 172 -11.01 3.10 17.72
CA GLN A 172 -10.84 1.64 17.67
C GLN A 172 -11.22 0.94 18.98
N ASP A 173 -12.07 1.54 19.82
CA ASP A 173 -12.70 0.81 20.92
C ASP A 173 -13.83 -0.11 20.42
N ASP A 174 -14.29 0.06 19.18
CA ASP A 174 -15.19 -0.88 18.51
C ASP A 174 -14.41 -2.13 18.06
N ARG A 175 -14.37 -3.09 18.97
CA ARG A 175 -13.83 -4.44 18.75
C ARG A 175 -14.82 -5.36 18.04
N ASP A 176 -15.79 -4.82 17.32
CA ASP A 176 -16.84 -5.58 16.61
C ASP A 176 -16.27 -6.62 15.62
N TRP A 177 -15.04 -6.38 15.13
CA TRP A 177 -14.29 -7.33 14.30
C TRP A 177 -13.83 -8.60 15.05
N LEU A 178 -13.75 -8.60 16.39
CA LEU A 178 -13.52 -9.82 17.18
C LEU A 178 -14.73 -10.77 17.14
N ASP A 179 -15.93 -10.22 16.94
CA ASP A 179 -17.19 -10.97 16.87
C ASP A 179 -17.59 -11.36 15.44
N MET A 180 -16.85 -10.86 14.44
CA MET A 180 -17.00 -11.30 13.05
C MET A 180 -16.56 -12.75 12.90
N LYS A 181 -17.54 -13.66 12.79
CA LYS A 181 -17.25 -15.06 12.46
C LYS A 181 -16.83 -15.17 10.99
N PRO A 182 -15.77 -15.94 10.67
CA PRO A 182 -15.42 -16.21 9.29
C PRO A 182 -16.58 -16.91 8.61
N VAL A 183 -17.18 -16.27 7.60
CA VAL A 183 -18.15 -16.91 6.71
C VAL A 183 -17.38 -17.61 5.59
N GLY A 184 -16.45 -18.47 5.97
CA GLY A 184 -15.73 -19.35 5.06
C GLY A 184 -16.60 -20.55 4.73
N ASN A 185 -17.36 -20.48 3.64
CA ASN A 185 -17.96 -21.67 3.03
C ASN A 185 -16.90 -22.35 2.16
N GLU A 186 -15.96 -23.08 2.77
CA GLU A 186 -15.13 -24.03 2.03
C GLU A 186 -15.56 -25.45 2.33
N LYS A 187 -16.07 -26.13 1.29
CA LYS A 187 -15.88 -27.56 1.14
C LYS A 187 -14.56 -27.75 0.38
N LEU A 188 -13.74 -28.64 0.90
CA LEU A 188 -12.49 -29.07 0.31
C LEU A 188 -12.78 -29.85 -0.98
N ASP A 189 -12.18 -29.43 -2.09
CA ASP A 189 -11.92 -30.28 -3.28
C ASP A 189 -10.41 -30.53 -3.38
#